data_AF-X1A8L6-F1
#
_entry.id   AF-X1A8L6-F1
#
_cell.length_a   1.000
_cell.length_b   1.000
_cell.length_c   1.000
_cell.angle_alpha   90.00
_cell.angle_beta   90.00
_cell.angle_gamma   90.00
#
_symmetry.space_group_name_H-M   'P 1'
#
loop_
_entity.id
_entity.type
_entity.pdbx_description
1 polymer ?
#
loop_
_entity_poly.entity_id
_entity_poly.type
_entity_poly.pdbx_seq_one_letter_code
_entity_poly.pdbx_strand_id
1 'polypeptide(L)' 'ERFLAGEIHIDHKIPVSVFNFSKAEHMDFKKCWALKNLQPLWAIDNQTKNAKLKRPFQPSLQI' A
#
# COMPACT_ATOMS: atom_id res chain seq x y z
N GLU A 1 8.15 21.10 4.22
CA GLU A 1 8.27 21.61 2.84
C GLU A 1 8.11 20.51 1.80
N ARG A 2 9.05 19.56 1.67
CA ARG A 2 9.03 18.51 0.63
C ARG A 2 7.77 17.61 0.57
N PHE A 3 7.22 17.22 1.72
CA PHE A 3 5.98 16.44 1.77
C PHE A 3 4.78 17.23 1.20
N LEU A 4 4.65 18.52 1.55
CA LEU A 4 3.59 19.40 1.03
C LEU A 4 3.82 19.76 -0.45
N ALA A 5 5.05 19.69 -0.93
CA ALA A 5 5.40 19.85 -2.35
C ALA A 5 5.09 18.59 -3.20
N GLY A 6 4.63 17.49 -2.59
CA GLY A 6 4.31 16.25 -3.30
C GLY A 6 5.53 15.39 -3.65
N GLU A 7 6.73 15.75 -3.18
CA GLU A 7 7.94 14.96 -3.43
C GLU A 7 7.97 13.65 -2.63
N ILE A 8 7.16 13.55 -1.59
CA ILE A 8 7.02 12.38 -0.74
C ILE A 8 5.57 11.92 -0.80
N HIS A 9 5.37 10.67 -1.19
CA HIS A 9 4.08 10.00 -1.20
C HIS A 9 3.91 9.13 0.06
N ILE A 10 2.65 8.90 0.44
CA ILE A 10 2.29 7.82 1.36
C ILE A 10 2.11 6.55 0.54
N ASP A 11 3.11 5.68 0.57
CA ASP A 11 3.16 4.42 -0.15
C ASP A 11 2.59 3.25 0.67
N HIS A 12 2.04 2.27 -0.03
CA HIS A 12 1.66 0.98 0.51
C HIS A 12 2.81 -0.02 0.34
N LYS A 13 3.47 -0.43 1.42
CA LYS A 13 4.57 -1.43 1.42
C LYS A 13 4.18 -2.68 0.65
N ILE A 14 2.99 -3.20 0.93
CA ILE A 14 2.30 -4.22 0.15
C ILE A 14 1.25 -3.49 -0.71
N PRO A 15 1.30 -3.58 -2.04
CA PRO A 15 0.42 -2.81 -2.94
C PRO A 15 -1.05 -3.11 -2.70
N VAL A 16 -1.91 -2.10 -2.87
CA VAL A 16 -3.37 -2.25 -2.75
C VAL A 16 -3.91 -3.34 -3.68
N SER A 17 -3.36 -3.45 -4.89
CA SER A 17 -3.81 -4.37 -5.94
C SER A 17 -3.70 -5.86 -5.60
N VAL A 18 -2.99 -6.24 -4.53
CA VAL A 18 -2.84 -7.64 -4.12
C VAL A 18 -3.74 -8.03 -2.94
N PHE A 19 -4.50 -7.08 -2.37
CA PHE A 19 -5.45 -7.32 -1.30
C PHE A 19 -6.85 -7.61 -1.86
N ASN A 20 -7.62 -8.46 -1.17
CA ASN A 20 -8.99 -8.80 -1.57
C ASN A 20 -10.02 -8.08 -0.69
N PHE A 21 -10.60 -6.99 -1.16
CA PHE A 21 -11.71 -6.32 -0.46
C PHE A 21 -12.61 -5.50 -1.39
N SER A 22 -13.86 -5.33 -0.96
CA SER A 22 -14.85 -4.43 -1.59
C SER A 22 -15.52 -3.48 -0.59
N LYS A 23 -15.34 -3.72 0.72
CA LYS A 23 -15.90 -2.92 1.81
C LYS A 23 -14.84 -2.66 2.89
N ALA A 24 -15.03 -1.60 3.68
CA ALA A 24 -14.07 -1.18 4.71
C ALA A 24 -13.99 -2.16 5.91
N GLU A 25 -15.03 -2.97 6.11
CA GLU A 25 -15.11 -3.95 7.20
C GLU A 25 -14.20 -5.15 6.97
N HIS A 26 -13.81 -5.41 5.71
CA HIS A 26 -13.02 -6.57 5.32
C HIS A 26 -11.63 -6.52 5.98
N MET A 27 -11.13 -7.69 6.38
CA MET A 27 -9.83 -7.82 7.04
C MET A 27 -8.68 -7.28 6.18
N ASP A 28 -8.73 -7.52 4.87
CA ASP A 28 -7.71 -7.06 3.94
C ASP A 28 -7.74 -5.56 3.70
N PHE A 29 -8.92 -4.91 3.76
CA PHE A 29 -9.00 -3.45 3.76
C PHE A 29 -8.25 -2.88 4.97
N LYS A 30 -8.56 -3.39 6.17
CA LYS A 30 -7.93 -2.95 7.42
C LYS A 30 -6.41 -3.17 7.41
N LYS A 31 -5.93 -4.30 6.88
CA LYS A 31 -4.49 -4.57 6.73
C LYS A 31 -3.83 -3.64 5.72
N CYS A 32 -4.47 -3.40 4.58
CA CYS A 32 -3.97 -2.54 3.50
C CYS A 32 -3.72 -1.12 3.99
N TRP A 33 -4.68 -0.56 4.74
CA TRP A 33 -4.65 0.83 5.21
C TRP A 33 -4.06 1.00 6.62
N ALA A 34 -3.60 -0.06 7.27
CA ALA A 34 -2.95 0.04 8.58
C ALA A 34 -1.61 0.79 8.47
N LEU A 35 -1.26 1.59 9.48
CA LEU A 35 0.04 2.27 9.58
C LEU A 35 1.24 1.33 9.41
N LYS A 36 1.09 0.05 9.78
CA LYS A 36 2.11 -0.98 9.56
C LYS A 36 2.42 -1.21 8.08
N ASN A 37 1.43 -1.10 7.19
CA ASN A 37 1.58 -1.22 5.75
C ASN A 37 1.90 0.11 5.04
N LEU A 38 1.69 1.25 5.69
CA LEU A 38 1.99 2.55 5.11
C LEU A 38 3.45 2.98 5.39
N GLN A 39 4.05 3.74 4.47
CA GLN A 39 5.35 4.38 4.64
C GLN A 39 5.46 5.67 3.82
N PRO A 40 6.23 6.67 4.28
CA PRO A 40 6.68 7.74 3.41
C PRO A 40 7.68 7.16 2.39
N LEU A 41 7.55 7.56 1.12
CA LEU A 41 8.47 7.18 0.06
C LEU A 41 8.61 8.35 -0.91
N TRP A 42 9.81 8.56 -1.47
CA TRP A 42 9.97 9.57 -2.52
C TRP A 42 9.05 9.25 -3.71
N ALA A 43 8.46 10.27 -4.31
CA ALA A 43 7.51 10.12 -5.40
C ALA A 43 8.08 9.29 -6.57
N ILE A 44 9.37 9.49 -6.90
CA ILE A 44 10.08 8.75 -7.95
C ILE A 44 10.27 7.27 -7.59
N ASP A 45 10.59 6.97 -6.33
CA ASP A 45 10.78 5.61 -5.85
C ASP A 45 9.44 4.86 -5.83
N ASN A 46 8.37 5.53 -5.41
CA ASN A 46 7.02 4.98 -5.42
C ASN A 46 6.56 4.61 -6.85
N GLN A 47 6.78 5.52 -7.81
CA GLN A 47 6.47 5.26 -9.22
C GLN A 47 7.28 4.08 -9.78
N THR A 48 8.57 4.00 -9.44
CA THR A 48 9.47 2.91 -9.87
C THR A 48 9.12 1.56 -9.22
N LYS A 49 8.65 1.59 -7.97
CA LYS A 49 8.19 0.41 -7.21
C LYS A 49 6.95 -0.23 -7.84
N ASN A 50 6.01 0.56 -8.34
CA ASN A 50 4.74 0.08 -8.91
C ASN A 50 4.05 -0.91 -7.91
N ALA A 51 3.47 -2.01 -8.39
CA ALA A 51 2.85 -3.06 -7.59
C ALA A 51 3.81 -4.22 -7.26
N LYS A 52 5.13 -3.98 -7.19
CA LYS A 52 6.11 -5.04 -6.90
C LYS A 52 6.05 -5.49 -5.44
N LEU A 53 6.04 -6.80 -5.22
CA LEU A 53 6.15 -7.43 -3.91
C LEU A 53 7.61 -7.72 -3.57
N LYS A 54 8.06 -7.29 -2.38
CA LYS A 54 9.40 -7.64 -1.87
C LYS A 54 9.48 -9.08 -1.37
N ARG A 55 8.34 -9.66 -0.97
CA ARG A 55 8.20 -11.01 -0.41
C ARG A 55 6.82 -11.55 -0.81
N PRO A 56 6.63 -12.88 -0.85
CA PRO A 56 5.31 -13.46 -1.06
C PRO A 56 4.28 -12.88 -0.08
N PHE A 57 3.08 -12.60 -0.57
CA PHE A 57 1.96 -12.09 0.20
C PHE A 57 0.74 -12.97 -0.03
N GLN A 58 0.06 -13.34 1.05
CA GLN A 58 -1.18 -14.10 0.99
C GLN A 58 -2.34 -13.19 1.43
N PRO A 59 -3.24 -12.79 0.52
CA PRO A 59 -4.45 -12.09 0.89
C PRO A 59 -5.44 -13.03 1.59
N SER A 60 -6.45 -12.45 2.23
CA SER A 60 -7.63 -13.19 2.64
C SER A 60 -8.36 -13.75 1.41
N LEU A 61 -9.12 -14.84 1.62
CA LEU A 61 -9.98 -15.39 0.56
C LEU A 61 -10.92 -14.30 0.04
N GLN A 62 -11.10 -14.27 -1.28
CA GLN A 62 -12.03 -13.35 -1.90
C GLN A 62 -13.44 -13.65 -1.40
N ILE A 63 -14.14 -12.59 -0.97
CA ILE A 63 -15.52 -12.63 -0.48
C ILE A 63 -16.44 -12.11 -1.59
#